data_AF-A0A434LEU1-F1
#
_entry.id   AF-A0A434LEU1-F1
#
_cell.length_a   1.000
_cell.length_b   1.000
_cell.length_c   1.000
_cell.angle_alpha   90.00
_cell.angle_beta   90.00
_cell.angle_gamma   90.00
#
_symmetry.space_group_name_H-M   'P 1'
#
loop_
_entity.id
_entity.type
_entity.pdbx_description
1 polymer ?
#
loop_
_entity_poly.entity_id
_entity_poly.type
_entity_poly.pdbx_seq_one_letter_code
_entity_poly.pdbx_strand_id
1 'polypeptide(L)'
;GFAALPSDGRFDLLMRRLKSSASRKRTQSAPQKRSWTPTGGSLTADITADAKRFTLAIKAKSSEARAFGDYLSENLDRLYEAFRQDSTQLKEEP
;
A
#
# COMPACT_ATOMS: atom_id res chain seq x y z
N GLY A 1 -37.01 21.43 8.95
CA GLY A 1 -36.49 20.49 7.93
C GLY A 1 -35.81 21.27 6.80
N PHE A 2 -34.97 20.63 5.97
CA PHE A 2 -34.23 21.32 4.89
C PHE A 2 -35.13 22.14 3.95
N ALA A 3 -36.33 21.63 3.64
CA ALA A 3 -37.32 22.31 2.81
C ALA A 3 -38.04 23.50 3.47
N ALA A 4 -37.91 23.65 4.80
CA ALA A 4 -38.52 24.76 5.55
C ALA A 4 -37.59 25.97 5.69
N LEU A 5 -36.39 25.91 5.09
CA LEU A 5 -35.41 27.00 5.14
C LEU A 5 -35.50 27.91 3.90
N PRO A 6 -35.29 29.22 4.07
CA PRO A 6 -35.11 30.13 2.95
C PRO A 6 -33.90 29.71 2.10
N SER A 7 -33.84 30.20 0.86
CA SER A 7 -32.83 29.81 -0.14
C SER A 7 -31.40 29.83 0.40
N ASP A 8 -31.04 30.89 1.11
CA ASP A 8 -29.69 31.07 1.67
C ASP A 8 -29.37 30.04 2.75
N GLY A 9 -30.34 29.74 3.63
CA GLY A 9 -30.18 28.71 4.66
C GLY A 9 -30.02 27.30 4.08
N ARG A 10 -30.60 27.04 2.89
CA ARG A 10 -30.40 25.78 2.17
C ARG A 10 -29.02 25.71 1.54
N PHE A 11 -28.53 26.81 0.97
CA PHE A 11 -27.19 26.92 0.41
C PHE A 11 -26.11 26.70 1.49
N ASP A 12 -26.24 27.36 2.64
CA ASP A 12 -25.30 27.19 3.75
C ASP A 12 -25.26 25.76 4.29
N LEU A 13 -26.43 25.12 4.40
CA LEU A 13 -26.50 23.71 4.79
C LEU A 13 -25.84 22.78 3.78
N LEU A 14 -26.06 23.00 2.48
CA LEU A 14 -25.40 22.24 1.42
C LEU A 14 -23.89 22.47 1.43
N MET A 15 -23.44 23.72 1.57
CA MET A 15 -22.03 24.08 1.62
C MET A 15 -21.32 23.44 2.82
N ARG A 16 -21.96 23.46 4.00
CA ARG A 16 -21.45 22.79 5.20
C ARG A 16 -21.41 21.27 5.04
N ARG A 17 -22.40 20.68 4.37
CA ARG A 17 -22.42 19.23 4.07
C ARG A 17 -21.34 18.85 3.06
N LEU A 18 -21.09 19.68 2.06
CA LEU A 18 -20.05 19.46 1.07
C LEU A 18 -18.64 19.59 1.68
N LYS A 19 -18.40 20.62 2.51
CA LYS A 19 -17.14 20.78 3.25
C LYS A 19 -16.86 19.62 4.22
N SER A 20 -17.88 19.13 4.93
CA SER A 20 -17.74 17.95 5.82
C SER A 20 -17.62 16.62 5.08
N SER A 21 -18.06 16.54 3.82
CA SER A 21 -17.80 15.40 2.94
C SER A 21 -16.37 15.41 2.41
N ALA A 22 -15.83 16.58 2.04
CA ALA A 22 -14.46 16.72 1.57
C ALA A 22 -13.42 16.45 2.68
N SER A 23 -13.75 16.71 3.95
CA SER A 23 -12.86 16.41 5.09
C SER A 23 -12.87 14.95 5.51
N ARG A 24 -13.83 14.13 5.03
CA ARG A 24 -13.72 12.67 5.05
C ARG A 24 -12.72 12.26 3.96
N LYS A 25 -11.47 12.66 4.14
CA LYS A 25 -10.35 11.91 3.58
C LYS A 25 -10.60 10.48 4.03
N ARG A 26 -10.91 9.62 3.06
CA ARG A 26 -10.94 8.16 3.20
C ARG A 26 -9.77 7.84 4.13
N THR A 27 -10.05 7.29 5.31
CA THR A 27 -9.03 6.69 6.15
C THR A 27 -8.42 5.60 5.26
N GLN A 28 -7.40 5.97 4.50
CA GLN A 28 -6.55 5.00 3.85
C GLN A 28 -5.99 4.23 5.03
N SER A 29 -6.46 2.99 5.19
CA SER A 29 -5.86 1.99 6.06
C SER A 29 -4.36 2.20 6.00
N ALA A 30 -3.76 2.54 7.14
CA ALA A 30 -2.35 2.91 7.18
C ALA A 30 -1.55 1.83 6.42
N PRO A 31 -0.64 2.21 5.52
CA PRO A 31 0.15 1.26 4.75
C PRO A 31 0.76 0.24 5.69
N GLN A 32 0.61 -1.06 5.41
CA GLN A 32 1.30 -2.07 6.22
C GLN A 32 2.80 -1.92 5.95
N LYS A 33 3.52 -1.41 6.96
CA LYS A 33 4.97 -1.26 6.93
C LYS A 33 5.60 -2.44 7.65
N ARG A 34 6.48 -3.16 6.97
CA ARG A 34 7.32 -4.22 7.54
C ARG A 34 8.76 -3.94 7.16
N SER A 35 9.71 -4.18 8.07
CA SER A 35 11.14 -4.16 7.75
C SER A 35 11.66 -5.59 7.71
N TRP A 36 12.53 -5.88 6.74
CA TRP A 36 13.23 -7.14 6.61
C TRP A 36 14.74 -6.88 6.59
N THR A 37 15.47 -7.72 7.32
CA THR A 37 16.93 -7.71 7.35
C THR A 37 17.39 -9.16 7.21
N PRO A 38 18.25 -9.50 6.24
CA PRO A 38 18.82 -10.83 6.11
C PRO A 38 19.79 -11.11 7.25
N THR A 39 19.85 -12.36 7.69
CA THR A 39 20.75 -12.80 8.76
C THR A 39 22.20 -12.57 8.37
N GLY A 40 22.91 -11.75 9.16
CA GLY A 40 24.33 -11.43 8.94
C GLY A 40 24.60 -10.34 7.90
N GLY A 41 23.57 -9.72 7.32
CA GLY A 41 23.72 -8.66 6.32
C GLY A 41 23.60 -7.24 6.89
N SER A 42 24.18 -6.26 6.18
CA SER A 42 23.92 -4.82 6.39
C SER A 42 22.81 -4.28 5.47
N LEU A 43 22.08 -5.19 4.82
CA LEU A 43 20.97 -4.91 3.92
C LEU A 43 19.67 -4.79 4.72
N THR A 44 18.91 -3.73 4.53
CA THR A 44 17.58 -3.54 5.12
C THR A 44 16.59 -3.26 4.01
N ALA A 45 15.47 -3.97 3.99
CA ALA A 45 14.37 -3.71 3.08
C ALA A 45 13.14 -3.22 3.85
N ASP A 46 12.67 -2.02 3.50
CA ASP A 46 11.41 -1.48 3.98
C ASP A 46 10.30 -1.88 2.99
N ILE A 47 9.35 -2.68 3.48
CA ILE A 47 8.19 -3.17 2.74
C ILE A 47 6.99 -2.31 3.11
N THR A 48 6.37 -1.70 2.12
CA THR A 48 5.13 -0.94 2.30
C THR A 48 4.07 -1.49 1.36
N ALA A 49 2.97 -2.00 1.92
CA ALA A 49 1.84 -2.52 1.17
C ALA A 49 0.60 -1.64 1.39
N ASP A 50 0.05 -1.15 0.28
CA ASP A 50 -1.24 -0.47 0.19
C ASP A 50 -2.23 -1.33 -0.58
N ALA A 51 -3.52 -0.99 -0.53
CA ALA A 51 -4.60 -1.73 -1.20
C ALA A 51 -4.45 -1.92 -2.73
N LYS A 52 -3.53 -1.20 -3.38
CA LYS A 52 -3.29 -1.27 -4.83
C LYS A 52 -1.82 -1.36 -5.22
N ARG A 53 -0.90 -1.27 -4.26
CA ARG A 53 0.53 -1.08 -4.55
C ARG A 53 1.36 -1.79 -3.50
N PHE A 54 2.42 -2.43 -3.95
CA PHE A 54 3.45 -3.00 -3.11
C PHE A 54 4.76 -2.32 -3.43
N THR A 55 5.43 -1.78 -2.41
CA THR A 55 6.71 -1.08 -2.55
C THR A 55 7.73 -1.78 -1.66
N LEU A 56 8.85 -2.16 -2.27
CA LEU A 56 10.02 -2.73 -1.59
C LEU A 56 11.18 -1.74 -1.73
N ALA A 57 11.57 -1.08 -0.64
CA ALA A 57 12.68 -0.13 -0.63
C ALA A 57 13.90 -0.77 0.04
N ILE A 58 14.92 -1.08 -0.76
CA ILE A 58 16.14 -1.76 -0.31
C ILE A 58 17.23 -0.72 -0.03
N LYS A 59 17.87 -0.82 1.14
CA LYS A 59 18.96 0.04 1.59
C LYS A 59 20.12 -0.81 2.08
N ALA A 60 21.35 -0.46 1.71
CA ALA A 60 22.57 -1.07 2.23
C ALA A 60 23.64 0.01 2.39
N LYS A 61 24.65 -0.27 3.21
CA LYS A 61 25.83 0.60 3.34
C LYS A 61 26.79 0.47 2.15
N SER A 62 26.71 -0.63 1.39
CA SER A 62 27.57 -0.97 0.25
C SER A 62 26.76 -1.05 -1.06
N SER A 63 27.43 -1.43 -2.16
CA SER A 63 26.80 -1.70 -3.46
C SER A 63 25.84 -2.90 -3.48
N GLU A 64 25.72 -3.64 -2.36
CA GLU A 64 24.81 -4.78 -2.21
C GLU A 64 23.35 -4.43 -2.51
N ALA A 65 22.89 -3.22 -2.14
CA ALA A 65 21.51 -2.82 -2.43
C ALA A 65 21.23 -2.78 -3.94
N ARG A 66 22.20 -2.35 -4.74
CA ARG A 66 22.07 -2.31 -6.20
C ARG A 66 22.18 -3.70 -6.79
N ALA A 67 23.21 -4.46 -6.42
CA ALA A 67 23.39 -5.83 -6.91
C ALA A 67 22.18 -6.73 -6.60
N PHE A 68 21.62 -6.62 -5.39
CA PHE A 68 20.41 -7.35 -5.02
C PHE A 68 19.16 -6.84 -5.75
N GLY A 69 19.06 -5.52 -5.98
CA GLY A 69 17.97 -4.95 -6.78
C GLY A 69 17.99 -5.43 -8.24
N ASP A 70 19.17 -5.50 -8.84
CA ASP A 70 19.37 -6.01 -10.21
C ASP A 70 18.99 -7.50 -10.26
N TYR A 71 19.51 -8.30 -9.32
CA TYR A 71 19.15 -9.72 -9.18
C TYR A 71 17.64 -9.94 -9.01
N LEU A 72 16.98 -9.14 -8.15
CA LEU A 72 15.55 -9.26 -7.92
C LEU A 72 14.78 -8.99 -9.22
N SER A 73 15.18 -7.94 -9.95
CA SER A 73 14.54 -7.51 -11.20
C SER A 73 14.64 -8.59 -12.29
N GLU A 74 15.78 -9.25 -12.40
CA GLU A 74 16.01 -10.35 -13.35
C GLU A 74 15.23 -11.63 -12.99
N ASN A 75 14.90 -11.82 -11.71
CA ASN A 75 14.21 -13.02 -11.22
C ASN A 75 12.71 -12.83 -10.98
N LEU A 76 12.13 -11.68 -11.36
CA LEU A 76 10.71 -11.37 -11.09
C LEU A 76 9.76 -12.40 -11.69
N ASP A 77 10.00 -12.84 -12.93
CA ASP A 77 9.15 -13.82 -13.61
C ASP A 77 9.11 -15.14 -12.84
N ARG A 78 10.29 -15.65 -12.47
CA ARG A 78 10.44 -16.87 -11.66
C ARG A 78 9.78 -16.74 -10.29
N LEU A 79 9.96 -15.60 -9.62
CA LEU A 79 9.35 -15.35 -8.31
C LEU A 79 7.82 -15.30 -8.41
N TYR A 80 7.29 -14.73 -9.48
CA TYR A 80 5.85 -14.68 -9.72
C TYR A 80 5.28 -16.07 -10.04
N GLU A 81 5.98 -16.88 -10.83
CA GLU A 81 5.59 -18.27 -11.09
C GLU A 81 5.58 -19.12 -9.82
N ALA A 82 6.64 -19.05 -9.01
CA ALA A 82 6.71 -19.75 -7.73
C ALA A 82 5.58 -19.33 -6.79
N PHE A 83 5.31 -18.02 -6.68
CA PHE A 83 4.17 -17.52 -5.90
C PHE A 83 2.84 -18.08 -6.40
N ARG A 84 2.64 -18.17 -7.72
CA ARG A 84 1.42 -18.75 -8.29
C ARG A 84 1.28 -20.23 -7.95
N GLN A 85 2.37 -20.99 -7.96
CA GLN A 85 2.35 -22.41 -7.59
C GLN A 85 2.00 -22.58 -6.12
N ASP A 86 2.66 -21.86 -5.21
CA ASP A 86 2.39 -21.94 -3.77
C ASP A 86 0.99 -21.43 -3.40
N SER A 87 0.52 -20.35 -4.03
CA SER A 87 -0.84 -19.83 -3.79
C SER A 87 -1.93 -20.72 -4.39
N THR A 88 -1.61 -21.51 -5.42
CA THR A 88 -2.50 -22.55 -5.92
C THR A 88 -2.57 -23.71 -4.93
N GLN A 89 -1.44 -24.12 -4.35
CA GLN A 89 -1.39 -25.14 -3.28
C GLN A 89 -2.12 -24.69 -2.01
N LEU A 90 -2.07 -23.40 -1.65
CA LEU A 90 -2.76 -22.87 -0.46
C LEU A 90 -4.29 -22.87 -0.59
N LYS A 91 -4.84 -23.10 -1.79
CA LYS A 91 -6.28 -23.17 -2.05
C LYS A 91 -6.80 -24.61 -2.11
N GLU A 92 -5.90 -25.60 -2.07
CA GLU A 92 -6.21 -27.03 -2.03
C GLU A 92 -5.70 -27.64 -0.72
N GLU A 93 -6.28 -27.24 0.41
CA GLU A 93 -6.30 -28.07 1.62
C GLU A 93 -7.78 -28.23 2.04
N PRO A 94 -8.29 -29.47 2.15
CA PRO A 94 -9.71 -29.82 2.30
C PRO A 94 -10.31 -29.55 3.70
#